data_AF-A0A853IZ56-F1
#
_entry.id   AF-A0A853IZ56-F1
#
_cell.length_a   1.000
_cell.length_b   1.000
_cell.length_c   1.000
_cell.angle_alpha   90.00
_cell.angle_beta   90.00
_cell.angle_gamma   90.00
#
_symmetry.space_group_name_H-M   'P 1'
#
loop_
_entity.id
_entity.type
_entity.pdbx_description
1 polymer ?
#
loop_
_entity_poly.entity_id
_entity_poly.type
_entity_poly.pdbx_seq_one_letter_code
_entity_poly.pdbx_strand_id
1 'polypeptide(L)' 'MKRPTATRPPRTANRAVRVAAPAPRNPVAAALAARRTSGAAGRHGPQASARRAAERAALVRELRSARDD' A
#
# COMPACT_ATOMS: atom_id res chain seq x y z
N MET A 1 40.55 -20.70 -15.03
CA MET A 1 39.72 -19.69 -15.70
C MET A 1 38.70 -19.15 -14.68
N LYS A 2 38.74 -17.86 -14.32
CA LYS A 2 37.84 -17.24 -13.33
C LYS A 2 36.71 -16.51 -14.07
N ARG A 3 35.43 -16.79 -13.74
CA ARG A 3 34.27 -16.13 -14.37
C ARG A 3 34.06 -14.74 -13.76
N PRO A 4 33.78 -13.69 -14.55
CA PRO A 4 33.46 -12.38 -14.01
C PRO A 4 32.01 -12.36 -13.52
N THR A 5 31.82 -11.98 -12.25
CA THR A 5 30.51 -11.75 -11.62
C THR A 5 29.91 -10.46 -12.18
N ALA A 6 28.85 -10.58 -12.98
CA ALA A 6 28.10 -9.42 -13.47
C ALA A 6 27.44 -8.69 -12.30
N THR A 7 27.85 -7.43 -12.07
CA THR A 7 27.24 -6.56 -11.06
C THR A 7 25.88 -6.10 -11.60
N ARG A 8 24.81 -6.59 -10.98
CA ARG A 8 23.43 -6.25 -11.32
C ARG A 8 23.13 -4.80 -10.87
N PRO A 9 22.60 -3.92 -11.72
CA PRO A 9 22.30 -2.54 -11.33
C PRO A 9 21.15 -2.47 -10.32
N PRO A 10 21.13 -1.45 -9.45
CA PRO A 10 20.09 -1.30 -8.44
C PRO A 10 18.74 -1.08 -9.12
N ARG A 11 17.77 -1.93 -8.78
CA ARG A 11 16.39 -1.87 -9.26
C ARG A 11 15.80 -0.53 -8.83
N THR A 12 15.47 0.32 -9.80
CA THR A 12 14.84 1.63 -9.62
C THR A 12 13.70 1.51 -8.61
N ALA A 13 13.85 2.20 -7.48
CA ALA A 13 12.83 2.23 -6.44
C ALA A 13 11.62 2.97 -7.00
N ASN A 14 10.52 2.25 -7.25
CA ASN A 14 9.23 2.87 -7.53
C ASN A 14 8.88 3.78 -6.36
N ARG A 15 9.07 5.08 -6.56
CA ARG A 15 8.75 6.14 -5.60
C ARG A 15 7.24 6.14 -5.43
N ALA A 16 6.75 5.45 -4.40
CA ALA A 16 5.34 5.42 -4.05
C ALA A 16 4.88 6.85 -3.75
N VAL A 17 4.16 7.45 -4.71
CA VAL A 17 3.47 8.73 -4.51
C VAL A 17 2.36 8.46 -3.51
N ARG A 18 2.58 8.84 -2.25
CA ARG A 18 1.54 8.78 -1.22
C ARG A 18 0.58 9.92 -1.47
N VAL A 19 -0.46 9.65 -2.26
CA VAL A 19 -1.62 10.55 -2.34
C VAL A 19 -2.28 10.53 -0.97
N ALA A 20 -2.31 11.67 -0.29
CA ALA A 20 -3.03 11.81 0.97
C ALA A 20 -4.52 11.55 0.70
N ALA A 21 -5.07 10.53 1.34
CA ALA A 21 -6.49 10.20 1.18
C ALA A 21 -7.34 11.37 1.69
N PRO A 22 -8.45 11.72 1.00
CA PRO A 22 -9.32 12.80 1.43
C PRO A 22 -9.89 12.52 2.82
N ALA A 23 -10.05 13.57 3.62
CA ALA A 23 -10.56 13.46 4.98
C ALA A 23 -11.96 12.81 4.98
N PRO A 24 -12.22 11.84 5.87
CA PRO A 24 -13.51 11.18 5.91
C PRO A 24 -14.62 12.16 6.30
N ARG A 25 -15.67 12.24 5.48
CA ARG A 25 -16.87 13.08 5.72
C ARG A 25 -17.76 12.56 6.85
N ASN A 26 -17.53 11.32 7.30
CA ASN A 26 -18.30 10.70 8.37
C ASN A 26 -17.57 10.89 9.71
N PRO A 27 -18.23 11.41 10.76
CA PRO A 27 -17.60 11.68 12.06
C PRO A 27 -17.02 10.41 12.71
N VAL A 28 -17.68 9.25 12.53
CA VAL A 28 -17.18 7.95 13.02
C VAL A 28 -15.89 7.57 12.30
N ALA A 29 -15.83 7.77 10.98
CA ALA A 29 -14.62 7.50 10.21
C ALA A 29 -13.48 8.47 10.54
N ALA A 30 -13.79 9.74 10.85
CA ALA A 30 -12.83 10.71 11.35
C ALA A 30 -12.27 10.33 12.72
N ALA A 31 -13.12 9.94 13.67
CA ALA A 31 -12.69 9.46 14.98
C ALA A 31 -11.85 8.18 14.87
N LEU A 32 -12.22 7.27 13.98
CA LEU A 32 -11.47 6.04 13.73
C LEU A 32 -10.10 6.34 13.08
N ALA A 33 -10.03 7.29 12.16
CA ALA A 33 -8.77 7.75 11.57
C ALA A 33 -7.87 8.41 12.62
N ALA A 34 -8.41 9.32 13.42
CA ALA A 34 -7.70 9.98 14.51
C ALA A 34 -7.16 8.98 15.55
N ARG A 35 -7.94 7.95 15.89
CA ARG A 35 -7.51 6.86 16.78
C ARG A 35 -6.39 6.01 16.19
N ARG A 36 -6.36 5.83 14.86
CA ARG A 36 -5.28 5.13 14.16
C ARG A 36 -4.01 5.97 14.11
N THR A 37 -4.13 7.28 13.89
CA THR A 37 -2.97 8.20 13.83
C THR A 37 -2.39 8.52 15.20
N SER A 38 -3.21 8.51 16.26
CA SER A 38 -2.76 8.80 17.63
C SER A 38 -1.96 7.65 18.27
N GLY A 39 -1.82 6.50 17.59
CA GLY A 39 -1.13 5.32 18.13
C GLY A 39 -1.89 4.61 19.25
N ALA A 40 -3.00 5.17 19.73
CA ALA A 40 -3.85 4.63 20.79
C ALA A 40 -4.59 3.34 20.38
N ALA A 41 -4.54 2.97 19.09
CA ALA A 41 -5.11 1.72 18.58
C ALA A 41 -4.33 0.45 19.01
N GLY A 42 -3.13 0.59 19.58
CA GLY A 42 -2.30 -0.55 19.99
C GLY A 42 -1.95 -1.51 18.84
N ARG A 43 -1.70 -2.79 19.16
CA ARG A 43 -1.39 -3.87 18.19
C ARG A 43 -2.56 -4.27 17.28
N HIS A 44 -3.69 -3.55 17.31
CA HIS A 44 -4.91 -3.85 16.55
C HIS A 44 -5.10 -2.96 15.32
N GLY A 45 -4.02 -2.38 14.79
CA GLY A 45 -4.03 -1.83 13.45
C GLY A 45 -4.44 -2.89 12.41
N PRO A 46 -4.98 -2.51 11.25
CA PRO A 46 -5.30 -3.47 10.19
C PRO A 46 -4.08 -4.35 9.92
N GLN A 47 -4.26 -5.66 10.05
CA GLN A 47 -3.20 -6.63 9.92
C GLN A 47 -2.47 -6.39 8.59
N ALA A 48 -1.14 -6.29 8.62
CA ALA A 48 -0.36 -5.96 7.44
C ALA A 48 -0.63 -6.93 6.27
N SER A 49 -0.89 -8.21 6.58
CA SER A 49 -1.31 -9.22 5.61
C SER A 49 -2.69 -8.92 5.01
N ALA A 50 -3.68 -8.56 5.82
CA ALA A 50 -5.02 -8.19 5.36
C ALA A 50 -4.98 -6.95 4.44
N ARG A 51 -4.15 -5.96 4.81
CA ARG A 51 -3.92 -4.78 3.96
C ARG A 51 -3.31 -5.16 2.61
N ARG A 52 -2.25 -5.98 2.60
CA ARG A 52 -1.61 -6.45 1.36
C ARG A 52 -2.57 -7.26 0.48
N ALA A 53 -3.42 -8.09 1.08
CA ALA A 53 -4.42 -8.87 0.36
C ALA A 53 -5.44 -7.96 -0.35
N ALA A 54 -5.94 -6.93 0.35
CA ALA A 54 -6.85 -5.94 -0.22
C ALA A 54 -6.19 -5.14 -1.35
N GLU A 55 -4.96 -4.67 -1.15
CA GLU A 55 -4.19 -3.94 -2.18
C GLU A 55 -3.97 -4.79 -3.44
N ARG A 56 -3.66 -6.09 -3.28
CA ARG A 56 -3.51 -7.03 -4.40
C ARG A 56 -4.82 -7.24 -5.15
N ALA A 57 -5.94 -7.39 -4.45
CA ALA A 57 -7.25 -7.55 -5.07
C ALA A 57 -7.68 -6.31 -5.86
N ALA A 58 -7.44 -5.11 -5.30
CA ALA A 58 -7.67 -3.85 -5.98
C ALA A 58 -6.84 -3.72 -7.27
N LEU A 59 -5.55 -4.05 -7.20
CA LEU A 59 -4.65 -4.02 -8.37
C LEU A 59 -5.13 -5.00 -9.47
N VAL A 60 -5.51 -6.22 -9.10
CA VAL A 60 -6.02 -7.21 -10.07
C VAL A 60 -7.30 -6.69 -10.75
N ARG A 61 -8.18 -6.03 -10.00
CA ARG A 61 -9.41 -5.44 -10.56
C ARG A 61 -9.09 -4.32 -11.55
N GLU A 62 -8.18 -3.42 -11.19
CA GLU A 62 -7.75 -2.29 -12.04
C GLU A 62 -7.09 -2.77 -13.33
N LEU A 63 -6.23 -3.79 -13.25
CA LEU A 63 -5.57 -4.37 -14.43
C LEU A 63 -6.55 -5.10 -15.36
N ARG A 64 -7.64 -5.66 -14.82
CA ARG A 64 -8.70 -6.27 -15.63
C ARG A 64 -9.53 -5.20 -16.32
N SER A 65 -10.00 -4.19 -15.59
CA SER A 65 -10.76 -3.09 -16.19
C SER A 65 -9.96 -2.38 -17.29
N ALA A 66 -8.68 -2.10 -17.06
CA ALA A 66 -7.82 -1.44 -18.05
C ALA A 66 -7.46 -2.32 -19.27
N ARG A 67 -7.82 -3.61 -19.26
CA ARG A 67 -7.63 -4.52 -20.39
C ARG A 67 -8.92 -4.74 -21.19
N ASP A 68 -10.07 -4.50 -20.56
CA ASP A 68 -11.39 -4.63 -21.18
C ASP A 68 -11.85 -3.30 -21.83
N ASP A 69 -11.16 -2.19 -21.57
CA ASP A 69 -11.24 -0.89 -22.28
C ASP A 69 -10.21 -0.81 -23.43
#